data_AF-A0A7S0C682-F1
#
_entry.id   AF-A0A7S0C682-F1
#
_cell.length_a   1.000
_cell.length_b   1.000
_cell.length_c   1.000
_cell.angle_alpha   90.00
_cell.angle_beta   90.00
_cell.angle_gamma   90.00
#
_symmetry.space_group_name_H-M   'P 1'
#
loop_
_entity.id
_entity.type
_entity.pdbx_description
1 polymer ?
#
loop_
_entity_poly.entity_id
_entity_poly.type
_entity_poly.pdbx_seq_one_letter_code
_entity_poly.pdbx_strand_id
1 'polypeptide(L)'
;LKHSPKNHRLYHALGNVYRRSGLYNEADEAFQNGMKCGPPYAQSFFLSALANAAYDSGNIDKARKLLRQSVTLNRGMHSQGWLALAQLEEAEGTLSKARATYRQAVDKYEDNRNIRKSFRRKNLQEKKMELHSASSR
;
A
#
# COMPACT_ATOMS: atom_id res chain seq x y z
N LEU A 1 11.70 19.97 -7.91
CA LEU A 1 11.42 20.08 -6.46
C LEU A 1 11.41 21.53 -5.93
N LYS A 2 12.33 22.40 -6.39
CA LYS A 2 12.43 23.82 -5.98
C LYS A 2 11.12 24.63 -6.08
N HIS A 3 10.29 24.34 -7.10
CA HIS A 3 9.00 25.02 -7.33
C HIS A 3 7.76 24.23 -6.84
N SER A 4 7.95 23.03 -6.26
CA SER A 4 6.86 22.20 -5.74
C SER A 4 7.36 21.25 -4.64
N PRO A 5 7.81 21.79 -3.49
CA PRO A 5 8.55 21.03 -2.48
C PRO A 5 7.70 20.03 -1.70
N LYS A 6 6.38 20.09 -1.79
CA LYS A 6 5.43 19.18 -1.11
C LYS A 6 4.75 18.19 -2.06
N ASN A 7 5.16 18.14 -3.33
CA ASN A 7 4.54 17.22 -4.27
C ASN A 7 5.15 15.81 -4.12
N HIS A 8 4.54 15.00 -3.27
CA HIS A 8 4.96 13.63 -2.98
C HIS A 8 5.09 12.75 -4.24
N ARG A 9 4.25 12.99 -5.28
CA ARG A 9 4.31 12.23 -6.53
C ARG A 9 5.60 12.50 -7.30
N LEU A 10 6.12 13.73 -7.26
CA LEU A 10 7.40 14.07 -7.88
C LEU A 10 8.57 13.39 -7.16
N TYR A 11 8.53 13.32 -5.83
CA TYR A 11 9.52 12.56 -5.07
C TYR A 11 9.48 11.06 -5.37
N HIS A 12 8.28 10.49 -5.54
CA HIS A 12 8.14 9.10 -5.95
C HIS A 12 8.72 8.86 -7.37
N ALA A 13 8.44 9.75 -8.31
CA ALA A 13 9.02 9.68 -9.65
C ALA A 13 10.55 9.81 -9.62
N LEU A 14 11.08 10.74 -8.83
CA LEU A 14 12.51 10.94 -8.65
C LEU A 14 13.19 9.72 -8.04
N GLY A 15 12.63 9.15 -6.97
CA GLY A 15 13.14 7.93 -6.36
C GLY A 15 13.17 6.75 -7.34
N ASN A 16 12.16 6.64 -8.22
CA ASN A 16 12.17 5.62 -9.27
C ASN A 16 13.28 5.84 -10.31
N VAL A 17 13.60 7.09 -10.65
CA VAL A 17 14.74 7.41 -11.54
C VAL A 17 16.05 7.01 -10.87
N TYR A 18 16.26 7.37 -9.61
CA TYR A 18 17.46 7.00 -8.86
C TYR A 18 17.61 5.48 -8.71
N ARG A 19 16.53 4.78 -8.35
CA ARG A 19 16.52 3.31 -8.23
C ARG A 19 16.94 2.65 -9.53
N ARG A 20 16.34 3.05 -10.66
CA ARG A 20 16.70 2.52 -12.00
C ARG A 20 18.13 2.85 -12.44
N SER A 21 18.74 3.86 -11.82
CA SER A 21 20.12 4.27 -12.08
C SER A 21 21.12 3.61 -11.13
N GLY A 22 20.68 2.70 -10.23
CA GLY A 22 21.52 2.08 -9.21
C GLY A 22 21.88 2.98 -8.03
N LEU A 23 21.33 4.21 -7.99
CA LEU A 23 21.56 5.21 -6.94
C LEU A 23 20.58 4.95 -5.77
N TYR A 24 20.81 3.86 -5.04
CA TYR A 24 19.85 3.37 -4.06
C TYR A 24 19.71 4.26 -2.82
N ASN A 25 20.79 4.95 -2.41
CA ASN A 25 20.74 5.86 -1.26
C ASN A 25 19.90 7.10 -1.58
N GLU A 26 20.09 7.66 -2.77
CA GLU A 26 19.35 8.80 -3.30
C GLU A 26 17.88 8.42 -3.55
N ALA A 27 17.63 7.19 -3.99
CA ALA A 27 16.28 6.65 -4.11
C ALA A 27 15.58 6.59 -2.74
N ASP A 28 16.26 6.05 -1.72
CA ASP A 28 15.76 5.97 -0.35
C ASP A 28 15.41 7.37 0.20
N GLU A 29 16.31 8.35 0.02
CA GLU A 29 16.08 9.72 0.47
C GLU A 29 14.88 10.36 -0.25
N ALA A 30 14.79 10.20 -1.57
CA ALA A 30 13.68 10.73 -2.36
C ALA A 30 12.35 10.12 -1.91
N PHE A 31 12.28 8.80 -1.72
CA PHE A 31 11.06 8.15 -1.24
C PHE A 31 10.69 8.54 0.19
N GLN A 32 11.66 8.67 1.10
CA GLN A 32 11.39 9.14 2.46
C GLN A 32 10.87 10.58 2.49
N ASN A 33 11.44 11.47 1.68
CA ASN A 33 10.95 12.84 1.54
C ASN A 33 9.53 12.88 0.94
N GLY A 34 9.25 12.03 -0.05
CA GLY A 34 7.91 11.84 -0.58
C GLY A 34 6.92 11.34 0.48
N MET A 35 7.32 10.39 1.31
CA MET A 35 6.51 9.84 2.39
C MET A 35 6.21 10.90 3.48
N LYS A 36 7.17 11.77 3.81
CA LYS A 36 6.98 12.86 4.79
C LYS A 36 5.97 13.92 4.34
N CYS A 37 5.90 14.21 3.03
CA CYS A 37 4.98 15.22 2.49
C CYS A 37 3.70 14.64 1.87
N GLY A 38 3.61 13.32 1.74
CA GLY A 38 2.47 12.62 1.18
C GLY A 38 1.30 12.50 2.17
N PRO A 39 0.07 12.34 1.64
CA PRO A 39 -1.07 12.03 2.49
C PRO A 39 -0.93 10.62 3.12
N PRO A 40 -1.60 10.34 4.25
CA PRO A 40 -1.46 9.05 4.96
C PRO A 40 -1.70 7.82 4.07
N TYR A 41 -2.64 7.90 3.13
CA TYR A 41 -2.92 6.79 2.20
C TYR A 41 -1.75 6.50 1.25
N ALA A 42 -0.87 7.47 0.98
CA ALA A 42 0.27 7.29 0.09
C ALA A 42 1.41 6.49 0.77
N GLN A 43 1.39 6.35 2.10
CA GLN A 43 2.46 5.74 2.87
C GLN A 43 2.73 4.28 2.45
N SER A 44 1.69 3.49 2.14
CA SER A 44 1.88 2.11 1.67
C SER A 44 2.64 2.05 0.34
N PHE A 45 2.38 2.99 -0.57
CA PHE A 45 3.05 3.05 -1.87
C PHE A 45 4.54 3.40 -1.70
N PHE A 46 4.85 4.35 -0.80
CA PHE A 46 6.25 4.69 -0.50
C PHE A 46 7.00 3.56 0.18
N LEU A 47 6.37 2.83 1.10
CA LEU A 47 6.99 1.65 1.72
C LEU A 47 7.31 0.56 0.69
N SER A 48 6.41 0.32 -0.28
CA SER A 48 6.70 -0.61 -1.37
C SER A 48 7.79 -0.10 -2.33
N ALA A 49 7.85 1.20 -2.60
CA ALA A 49 8.92 1.78 -3.41
C ALA A 49 10.29 1.68 -2.73
N LEU A 50 10.36 1.97 -1.42
CA LEU A 50 11.55 1.75 -0.59
C LEU A 50 11.95 0.27 -0.55
N ALA A 51 10.97 -0.65 -0.50
CA ALA A 51 11.26 -2.06 -0.52
C ALA A 51 11.89 -2.52 -1.84
N ASN A 52 11.39 -2.01 -2.97
CA ASN A 52 11.98 -2.30 -4.27
C ASN A 52 13.42 -1.78 -4.37
N ALA A 53 13.69 -0.57 -3.88
CA ALA A 53 15.06 -0.05 -3.82
C ALA A 53 15.96 -0.89 -2.91
N ALA A 54 15.46 -1.32 -1.75
CA ALA A 54 16.18 -2.21 -0.85
C ALA A 54 16.47 -3.57 -1.51
N TYR A 55 15.52 -4.15 -2.23
CA TYR A 55 15.68 -5.40 -2.97
C TYR A 55 16.76 -5.28 -4.06
N ASP A 56 16.68 -4.24 -4.89
CA ASP A 56 17.66 -3.99 -5.96
C ASP A 56 19.09 -3.75 -5.41
N SER A 57 19.19 -3.21 -4.18
CA SER A 57 20.47 -3.06 -3.48
C SER A 57 21.00 -4.33 -2.80
N GLY A 58 20.27 -5.45 -2.92
CA GLY A 58 20.60 -6.74 -2.29
C GLY A 58 20.17 -6.87 -0.83
N ASN A 59 19.50 -5.85 -0.25
CA ASN A 59 19.03 -5.88 1.13
C ASN A 59 17.62 -6.50 1.24
N ILE A 60 17.58 -7.81 1.05
CA ILE A 60 16.34 -8.61 1.00
C ILE A 60 15.54 -8.52 2.31
N ASP A 61 16.20 -8.55 3.46
CA ASP A 61 15.51 -8.51 4.77
C ASP A 61 14.83 -7.16 5.01
N LYS A 62 15.48 -6.06 4.63
CA LYS A 62 14.88 -4.73 4.66
C LYS A 62 13.68 -4.66 3.71
N ALA A 63 13.82 -5.18 2.48
CA ALA A 63 12.73 -5.21 1.51
C ALA A 63 11.51 -5.98 2.05
N ARG A 64 11.71 -7.18 2.62
CA ARG A 64 10.66 -7.99 3.24
C ARG A 64 9.96 -7.24 4.38
N LYS A 65 10.71 -6.60 5.27
CA LYS A 65 10.16 -5.82 6.40
C LYS A 65 9.29 -4.67 5.90
N LEU A 66 9.78 -3.92 4.92
CA LEU A 66 9.07 -2.79 4.34
C LEU A 66 7.77 -3.21 3.63
N LEU A 67 7.79 -4.32 2.87
CA LEU A 67 6.60 -4.86 2.22
C LEU A 67 5.57 -5.35 3.23
N ARG A 68 5.99 -6.02 4.31
CA ARG A 68 5.09 -6.42 5.41
C ARG A 68 4.43 -5.21 6.07
N GLN A 69 5.15 -4.11 6.24
CA GLN A 69 4.55 -2.86 6.74
C GLN A 69 3.60 -2.25 5.70
N SER A 70 3.96 -2.25 4.42
CA SER A 70 3.13 -1.71 3.34
C SER A 70 1.74 -2.36 3.29
N VAL A 71 1.67 -3.69 3.42
CA VAL A 71 0.42 -4.45 3.31
C VAL A 71 -0.47 -4.40 4.55
N THR A 72 0.02 -3.88 5.68
CA THR A 72 -0.82 -3.65 6.87
C THR A 72 -1.49 -2.27 6.86
N LEU A 73 -0.93 -1.32 6.10
CA LEU A 73 -1.51 0.00 5.92
C LEU A 73 -2.75 -0.05 5.01
N ASN A 74 -3.51 1.05 4.99
CA ASN A 74 -4.70 1.21 4.14
C ASN A 74 -5.69 0.04 4.24
N ARG A 75 -5.86 -0.52 5.45
CA ARG A 75 -6.72 -1.68 5.72
C ARG A 75 -6.38 -2.91 4.86
N GLY A 76 -5.11 -3.05 4.48
CA GLY A 76 -4.63 -4.13 3.61
C GLY A 76 -5.03 -4.02 2.14
N MET A 77 -5.60 -2.88 1.73
CA MET A 77 -6.10 -2.64 0.37
C MET A 77 -5.03 -2.10 -0.59
N HIS A 78 -3.76 -2.53 -0.42
CA HIS A 78 -2.66 -2.17 -1.30
C HIS A 78 -2.20 -3.39 -2.11
N SER A 79 -2.74 -3.55 -3.32
CA SER A 79 -2.58 -4.78 -4.12
C SER A 79 -1.17 -4.92 -4.64
N GLN A 80 -0.55 -3.82 -5.08
CA GLN A 80 0.84 -3.84 -5.51
C GLN A 80 1.79 -4.23 -4.37
N GLY A 81 1.51 -3.82 -3.13
CA GLY A 81 2.30 -4.24 -1.96
C GLY A 81 2.24 -5.74 -1.70
N TRP A 82 1.05 -6.34 -1.82
CA TRP A 82 0.88 -7.80 -1.69
C TRP A 82 1.56 -8.57 -2.81
N LEU A 83 1.43 -8.10 -4.04
CA LEU A 83 2.09 -8.69 -5.20
C LEU A 83 3.61 -8.66 -5.04
N ALA A 84 4.17 -7.50 -4.68
CA ALA A 84 5.60 -7.36 -4.44
C ALA A 84 6.10 -8.24 -3.29
N LEU A 85 5.32 -8.40 -2.20
CA LEU A 85 5.68 -9.30 -1.11
C LEU A 85 5.71 -10.76 -1.56
N ALA A 86 4.70 -11.19 -2.32
CA ALA A 86 4.64 -12.54 -2.82
C ALA A 86 5.79 -12.83 -3.81
N GLN A 87 6.05 -11.92 -4.74
CA GLN A 87 7.17 -12.00 -5.68
C GLN A 87 8.53 -12.06 -4.96
N LEU A 88 8.71 -11.28 -3.89
CA LEU A 88 9.92 -11.38 -3.06
C LEU A 88 10.04 -12.76 -2.41
N GLU A 89 8.95 -13.31 -1.86
CA GLU A 89 8.98 -14.66 -1.25
C GLU A 89 9.14 -15.78 -2.30
N GLU A 90 8.73 -15.56 -3.56
CA GLU A 90 9.02 -16.47 -4.69
C GLU A 90 10.50 -16.44 -5.07
N ALA A 91 11.09 -15.24 -5.15
CA ALA A 91 12.49 -15.07 -5.54
C ALA A 91 13.46 -15.56 -4.46
N GLU A 92 13.13 -15.35 -3.18
CA GLU A 92 14.04 -15.55 -2.05
C GLU A 92 13.76 -16.83 -1.24
N GLY A 93 12.77 -17.64 -1.66
CA GLY A 93 12.30 -18.72 -0.81
C GLY A 93 11.41 -19.74 -1.49
N THR A 94 10.61 -20.42 -0.65
CA THR A 94 9.77 -21.54 -1.07
C THR A 94 8.43 -21.05 -1.58
N LEU A 95 7.99 -21.61 -2.72
CA LEU A 95 6.66 -21.40 -3.33
C LEU A 95 5.51 -21.46 -2.32
N SER A 96 5.66 -22.22 -1.24
CA SER A 96 4.70 -22.30 -0.13
C SER A 96 4.46 -20.94 0.56
N LYS A 97 5.50 -20.14 0.80
CA LYS A 97 5.37 -18.82 1.43
C LYS A 97 4.66 -17.83 0.50
N ALA A 98 5.05 -17.80 -0.77
CA ALA A 98 4.39 -16.97 -1.77
C ALA A 98 2.90 -17.30 -1.91
N ARG A 99 2.54 -18.59 -1.99
CA ARG A 99 1.14 -19.04 -2.01
C ARG A 99 0.38 -18.58 -0.76
N ALA A 100 0.99 -18.69 0.41
CA ALA A 100 0.39 -18.19 1.65
C ALA A 100 0.17 -16.67 1.60
N THR A 101 1.13 -15.90 1.09
CA THR A 101 1.00 -14.45 0.91
C THR A 101 -0.11 -14.07 -0.05
N TYR A 102 -0.24 -14.74 -1.20
CA TYR A 102 -1.34 -14.50 -2.13
C TYR A 102 -2.70 -14.81 -1.51
N ARG A 103 -2.80 -15.93 -0.76
CA ARG A 103 -4.04 -16.29 -0.07
C ARG A 103 -4.42 -15.24 0.98
N GLN A 104 -3.48 -14.80 1.78
CA GLN A 104 -3.69 -13.71 2.74
C GLN A 104 -4.17 -12.43 2.07
N ALA A 105 -3.61 -12.10 0.90
CA ALA A 105 -4.09 -10.96 0.12
C ALA A 105 -5.56 -11.14 -0.27
N VAL A 106 -5.94 -12.28 -0.86
CA VAL A 106 -7.34 -12.55 -1.25
C VAL A 106 -8.28 -12.43 -0.05
N ASP A 107 -7.97 -13.11 1.05
CA ASP A 107 -8.79 -13.09 2.26
C ASP A 107 -8.99 -11.65 2.77
N LYS A 108 -7.93 -10.84 2.81
CA LYS A 108 -8.02 -9.43 3.25
C LYS A 108 -8.90 -8.59 2.34
N TYR A 109 -8.84 -8.79 1.03
CA TYR A 109 -9.68 -8.06 0.09
C TYR A 109 -11.15 -8.49 0.17
N GLU A 110 -11.41 -9.77 0.38
CA GLU A 110 -12.77 -10.29 0.55
C GLU A 110 -13.41 -9.80 1.85
N ASP A 111 -12.69 -9.89 2.97
CA ASP A 111 -13.13 -9.38 4.26
C ASP A 111 -13.50 -7.89 4.17
N ASN A 112 -12.63 -7.08 3.58
CA ASN A 112 -12.87 -5.65 3.43
C ASN A 112 -14.06 -5.34 2.51
N ARG A 113 -14.21 -6.09 1.41
CA ARG A 113 -15.39 -6.00 0.53
C ARG A 113 -16.67 -6.36 1.27
N ASN A 114 -16.66 -7.41 2.08
CA ASN A 114 -17.81 -7.87 2.86
C ASN A 114 -18.21 -6.83 3.92
N ILE A 115 -17.24 -6.28 4.64
CA ILE A 115 -17.44 -5.17 5.58
C ILE A 115 -18.09 -3.98 4.87
N ARG A 116 -17.56 -3.57 3.71
CA ARG A 116 -18.11 -2.44 2.94
C ARG A 116 -19.55 -2.67 2.47
N LYS A 117 -19.88 -3.90 2.04
CA LYS A 117 -21.26 -4.28 1.66
C LYS A 117 -22.20 -4.20 2.85
N SER A 118 -21.78 -4.70 4.02
CA SER A 118 -22.58 -4.66 5.26
C SER A 118 -22.87 -3.21 5.69
N PHE A 119 -21.85 -2.35 5.73
CA PHE A 119 -22.03 -0.92 6.07
C PHE A 119 -22.98 -0.20 5.10
N ARG A 120 -22.85 -0.43 3.78
CA ARG A 120 -23.75 0.19 2.79
C ARG A 120 -25.21 -0.23 3.00
N ARG A 121 -25.44 -1.50 3.36
CA ARG A 121 -26.79 -2.03 3.63
C ARG A 121 -27.40 -1.38 4.88
N LYS A 122 -26.62 -1.26 5.96
CA LYS A 122 -27.06 -0.63 7.22
C LYS A 122 -27.47 0.83 7.02
N ASN A 123 -26.60 1.64 6.39
CA ASN A 123 -26.88 3.06 6.13
C ASN A 123 -28.13 3.27 5.26
N LEU A 124 -28.40 2.36 4.31
CA LEU A 124 -29.61 2.42 3.48
C LEU A 124 -30.88 2.12 4.27
N GLN A 125 -30.81 1.22 5.26
CA GLN A 125 -31.93 0.91 6.15
C GLN A 125 -32.22 2.07 7.10
N GLU A 126 -31.19 2.66 7.71
CA GLU A 126 -31.32 3.83 8.60
C GLU A 126 -31.97 5.02 7.87
N LYS A 127 -31.47 5.37 6.68
CA LYS A 127 -32.05 6.46 5.86
C LYS A 127 -33.51 6.20 5.46
N LYS A 128 -33.88 4.93 5.19
CA LYS A 128 -35.28 4.56 4.91
C LYS A 128 -36.18 4.75 6.12
N MET A 129 -35.71 4.40 7.32
CA MET A 129 -36.48 4.58 8.56
C MET A 129 -36.67 6.06 8.90
N GLU A 130 -35.63 6.88 8.73
CA GLU A 130 -35.72 8.34 8.91
C GLU A 130 -36.77 8.96 7.97
N LEU A 131 -36.75 8.62 6.68
CA LEU A 131 -37.72 9.10 5.71
C LEU A 131 -39.16 8.68 6.03
N HIS A 132 -39.35 7.44 6.52
CA HIS A 132 -40.66 6.96 6.98
C HIS A 132 -41.13 7.76 8.20
N SER A 133 -40.26 7.96 9.20
CA SER A 133 -40.59 8.73 10.41
C SER A 133 -40.86 10.23 10.15
N ALA A 134 -40.27 10.80 9.11
CA ALA A 134 -40.48 12.18 8.70
C ALA A 134 -41.76 12.38 7.86
N SER A 135 -42.26 11.34 7.19
CA SER A 135 -43.51 11.38 6.42
C SER A 135 -44.75 11.06 7.26
N SER A 136 -44.56 10.61 8.50
CA SER A 136 -45.62 10.26 9.46
C SER A 136 -45.84 11.31 10.56
N ARG A 137 -45.22 12.50 10.43
CA ARG A 137 -45.47 13.69 11.25
C ARG A 137 -46.15 14.75 10.41
#